data_AF-A0A1E1W0S0-F1
#
_entry.id   AF-A0A1E1W0S0-F1
#
_cell.length_a   1.000
_cell.length_b   1.000
_cell.length_c   1.000
_cell.angle_alpha   90.00
_cell.angle_beta   90.00
_cell.angle_gamma   90.00
#
_symmetry.space_group_name_H-M   'P 1'
#
loop_
_entity.id
_entity.type
_entity.pdbx_description
1 polymer ?
#
loop_
_entity_poly.entity_id
_entity_poly.type
_entity_poly.pdbx_seq_one_letter_code
_entity_poly.pdbx_strand_id
1 'polypeptide(L)'
;MPVMWTFSSSSQSLLKRCLDVAAPAEADNKWVKKFKRKEEKSVENETKKDENNKNNVVEVFDSDLESRESEKQEKSTSDSYEELLENLDTEIELKFDFLQEKCLAYPDFITKLPEKLSTSAIEKICKLLFDKSDVDKQFLDMFYQKFFPTLLKRDNSWFSLDLLVKAEIAHPVAFGKLLPMLLKDIEIPNKVLQEFYQILNEGKKAIFMKKIVETDLTAEEFEHNLFTIHTAYKNCIKNMQTQKSIQNLLVKYSERCSSDKNYGKLLLSFLQEQKNMVTKDIEKLDKAVDMHKTPFKKPCLNVLKEIIEKCKNSN
;
A
#
# COMPACT_ATOMS: atom_id res chain seq x y z
N MET A 1 39.61 12.24 8.43
CA MET A 1 39.21 10.83 8.20
C MET A 1 37.73 10.82 7.84
N PRO A 2 37.31 10.26 6.71
CA PRO A 2 35.88 10.20 6.38
C PRO A 2 35.20 9.20 7.31
N VAL A 3 34.09 9.62 7.92
CA VAL A 3 33.23 8.78 8.76
C VAL A 3 32.65 7.67 7.89
N MET A 4 33.20 6.46 7.98
CA MET A 4 32.59 5.29 7.33
C MET A 4 31.23 5.04 7.98
N TRP A 5 30.16 5.16 7.19
CA TRP A 5 28.85 4.68 7.57
C TRP A 5 28.94 3.22 8.02
N THR A 6 28.45 2.93 9.23
CA THR A 6 28.34 1.58 9.78
C THR A 6 26.87 1.24 9.98
N PHE A 7 26.51 -0.01 9.70
CA PHE A 7 25.17 -0.50 9.97
C PHE A 7 24.94 -0.61 11.47
N SER A 8 23.72 -0.30 11.91
CA SER A 8 23.27 -0.62 13.26
C SER A 8 23.34 -2.14 13.49
N SER A 9 23.43 -2.57 14.75
CA SER A 9 23.53 -3.98 15.12
C SER A 9 22.39 -4.83 14.57
N SER A 10 21.15 -4.31 14.58
CA SER A 10 19.98 -5.00 14.01
C SER A 10 20.04 -5.11 12.48
N SER A 11 20.51 -4.05 11.79
CA SER A 11 20.69 -4.06 10.34
C SER A 11 21.83 -4.99 9.90
N GLN A 12 22.86 -5.19 10.72
CA GLN A 12 23.94 -6.16 10.43
C GLN A 12 23.42 -7.60 10.42
N SER A 13 22.54 -7.96 11.36
CA SER A 13 21.95 -9.30 11.46
C SER A 13 21.06 -9.64 10.27
N LEU A 14 20.26 -8.67 9.81
CA LEU A 14 19.42 -8.78 8.62
C LEU A 14 20.26 -8.92 7.35
N LEU A 15 21.27 -8.06 7.18
CA LEU A 15 22.17 -8.11 6.03
C LEU A 15 22.93 -9.45 5.95
N LYS A 16 23.29 -10.01 7.12
CA LYS A 16 23.93 -11.34 7.23
C LYS A 16 23.02 -12.45 6.71
N ARG A 17 21.76 -12.51 7.17
CA ARG A 17 20.78 -13.50 6.66
C ARG A 17 20.57 -13.37 5.15
N CYS A 18 20.52 -12.16 4.62
CA CYS A 18 20.39 -11.95 3.17
C CYS A 18 21.62 -12.44 2.39
N LEU A 19 22.83 -12.31 2.93
CA LEU A 19 24.06 -12.79 2.30
C LEU A 19 24.21 -14.33 2.37
N ASP A 20 23.68 -14.96 3.42
CA ASP A 20 23.75 -16.42 3.59
C ASP A 20 22.77 -17.18 2.67
N VAL A 21 21.64 -16.54 2.33
CA VAL A 21 20.61 -17.10 1.42
C VAL A 21 20.96 -16.87 -0.06
N ALA A 22 21.77 -15.86 -0.36
CA ALA A 22 22.18 -15.55 -1.72
C ALA A 22 23.37 -16.41 -2.18
N ALA A 23 23.09 -17.58 -2.77
CA ALA A 23 24.08 -18.33 -3.54
C ALA A 23 23.94 -18.07 -5.06
N PRO A 24 25.05 -18.00 -5.84
CA PRO A 24 26.44 -18.20 -5.42
C PRO A 24 27.14 -16.89 -5.02
N ALA A 25 28.01 -16.97 -4.01
CA ALA A 25 28.79 -15.84 -3.53
C ALA A 25 29.89 -15.47 -4.54
N GLU A 26 29.75 -14.35 -5.24
CA GLU A 26 30.86 -13.78 -6.00
C GLU A 26 32.02 -13.47 -5.05
N ALA A 27 33.18 -14.09 -5.30
CA ALA A 27 34.35 -14.03 -4.43
C ALA A 27 34.88 -12.60 -4.21
N ASP A 28 34.52 -11.65 -5.07
CA ASP A 28 34.91 -10.25 -4.99
C ASP A 28 33.87 -9.30 -4.36
N ASN A 29 32.78 -9.82 -3.83
CA ASN A 29 31.81 -8.99 -3.14
C ASN A 29 32.39 -8.46 -1.81
N LYS A 30 32.55 -7.13 -1.75
CA LYS A 30 33.07 -6.39 -0.58
C LYS A 30 32.29 -6.65 0.72
N TRP A 31 31.00 -7.00 0.63
CA TRP A 31 30.15 -7.29 1.78
C TRP A 31 30.34 -8.71 2.31
N VAL A 32 30.46 -9.69 1.41
CA VAL A 32 30.78 -11.08 1.78
C VAL A 32 32.14 -11.13 2.50
N LYS A 33 33.17 -10.45 1.98
CA LYS A 33 34.50 -10.37 2.62
C LYS A 33 34.47 -9.73 4.02
N LYS A 34 33.58 -8.75 4.24
CA LYS A 34 33.48 -8.00 5.51
C LYS A 34 32.73 -8.76 6.60
N PHE A 35 31.73 -9.56 6.25
CA PHE A 35 30.83 -10.21 7.21
C PHE A 35 31.14 -11.69 7.47
N LYS A 36 31.70 -12.46 6.51
CA LYS A 36 32.13 -13.85 6.77
C LYS A 36 33.36 -13.95 7.68
N ARG A 37 34.33 -13.04 7.55
CA ARG A 37 35.55 -13.03 8.39
C ARG A 37 35.31 -12.81 9.90
N LYS A 38 34.09 -12.42 10.31
CA LYS A 38 33.76 -12.28 11.74
C LYS A 38 33.43 -13.63 12.41
N GLU A 39 32.99 -14.64 11.66
CA GLU A 39 32.65 -15.95 12.20
C GLU A 39 33.89 -16.80 12.53
N GLU A 40 34.93 -16.76 11.68
CA GLU A 40 36.16 -17.53 11.92
C GLU A 40 36.87 -17.13 13.24
N LYS A 41 36.69 -15.88 13.70
CA LYS A 41 37.26 -15.41 14.98
C LYS A 41 36.37 -15.64 16.21
N SER A 42 35.09 -15.94 16.03
CA SER A 42 34.16 -16.18 17.14
C SER A 42 34.00 -17.67 17.45
N VAL A 43 34.14 -18.54 16.45
CA VAL A 43 34.05 -20.00 16.63
C VAL A 43 35.29 -20.57 17.35
N GLU A 44 36.47 -19.98 17.21
CA GLU A 44 37.69 -20.42 17.92
C GLU A 44 37.66 -20.21 19.46
N ASN A 45 36.72 -19.42 19.99
CA ASN A 45 36.64 -19.15 21.43
C ASN A 45 35.56 -19.96 22.17
N GLU A 46 34.62 -20.61 21.47
CA GLU A 46 33.53 -21.35 22.11
C GLU A 46 33.78 -22.87 22.20
N THR A 47 34.73 -23.42 21.43
CA THR A 47 34.98 -24.88 21.40
C THR A 47 35.88 -25.41 22.52
N LYS A 48 36.18 -24.61 23.56
CA LYS A 48 37.05 -25.01 24.69
C LYS A 48 36.37 -25.09 26.07
N LYS A 49 35.04 -25.00 26.13
CA LYS A 49 34.29 -25.23 27.38
C LYS A 49 33.04 -26.03 27.06
N ASP A 50 33.10 -27.34 27.25
CA ASP A 50 32.04 -28.17 27.83
C ASP A 50 32.35 -29.66 27.60
N GLU A 51 33.38 -30.15 28.27
CA GLU A 51 33.51 -31.57 28.63
C GLU A 51 33.39 -31.67 30.15
N ASN A 52 32.19 -31.96 30.65
CA ASN A 52 31.89 -32.74 31.87
C ASN A 52 30.45 -32.46 32.36
N ASN A 53 29.51 -33.35 32.07
CA ASN A 53 28.86 -34.12 33.14
C ASN A 53 27.98 -35.27 32.62
N LYS A 54 28.08 -36.38 33.34
CA LYS A 54 27.49 -37.69 33.07
C LYS A 54 26.23 -37.95 33.92
N ASN A 55 25.34 -38.78 33.39
CA ASN A 55 24.48 -39.80 34.05
C ASN A 55 23.23 -39.40 34.85
N ASN A 56 22.02 -39.84 34.41
CA ASN A 56 21.28 -41.04 34.88
C ASN A 56 19.78 -41.02 34.40
N VAL A 57 19.31 -42.04 33.66
CA VAL A 57 18.28 -43.10 33.97
C VAL A 57 16.91 -42.55 34.43
N VAL A 58 15.73 -42.86 33.85
CA VAL A 58 14.96 -44.13 33.86
C VAL A 58 13.75 -44.06 32.88
N GLU A 59 13.52 -45.13 32.10
CA GLU A 59 12.26 -45.46 31.38
C GLU A 59 11.20 -46.06 32.32
N VAL A 60 9.89 -45.99 31.98
CA VAL A 60 8.93 -47.13 31.92
C VAL A 60 7.44 -46.67 31.87
N PHE A 61 6.79 -47.03 30.75
CA PHE A 61 5.44 -47.61 30.48
C PHE A 61 4.05 -46.93 30.70
N ASP A 62 3.31 -46.97 29.58
CA ASP A 62 1.93 -47.45 29.26
C ASP A 62 0.60 -46.73 29.60
N SER A 63 -0.18 -46.61 28.50
CA SER A 63 -1.63 -46.80 28.25
C SER A 63 -2.72 -46.17 29.13
N ASP A 64 -3.66 -45.43 28.52
CA ASP A 64 -5.00 -45.97 28.22
C ASP A 64 -5.91 -45.03 27.42
N LEU A 65 -6.76 -45.67 26.62
CA LEU A 65 -7.81 -45.13 25.75
C LEU A 65 -9.04 -44.61 26.54
N GLU A 66 -9.72 -43.64 25.92
CA GLU A 66 -11.18 -43.38 25.94
C GLU A 66 -11.92 -43.25 27.29
N SER A 67 -12.55 -42.08 27.51
CA SER A 67 -14.02 -41.99 27.56
C SER A 67 -14.55 -40.59 27.94
N ARG A 68 -15.71 -40.28 27.33
CA ARG A 68 -16.77 -39.32 27.72
C ARG A 68 -16.74 -37.90 27.16
N GLU A 69 -17.50 -37.80 26.08
CA GLU A 69 -18.23 -36.67 25.55
C GLU A 69 -18.94 -35.80 26.60
N SER A 70 -19.13 -34.54 26.17
CA SER A 70 -20.20 -33.61 26.50
C SER A 70 -20.11 -32.79 27.79
N GLU A 71 -19.33 -31.72 27.73
CA GLU A 71 -19.79 -30.40 28.17
C GLU A 71 -19.52 -29.37 27.06
N LYS A 72 -20.56 -29.08 26.27
CA LYS A 72 -20.62 -27.89 25.42
C LYS A 72 -20.73 -26.67 26.34
N GLN A 73 -19.59 -26.17 26.79
CA GLN A 73 -19.48 -24.76 27.18
C GLN A 73 -19.12 -23.97 25.93
N GLU A 74 -19.84 -22.85 25.74
CA GLU A 74 -19.55 -21.82 24.76
C GLU A 74 -18.11 -21.33 24.94
N LYS A 75 -17.16 -22.01 24.31
CA LYS A 75 -15.82 -21.50 24.09
C LYS A 75 -16.01 -20.23 23.27
N SER A 76 -15.59 -19.11 23.82
CA SER A 76 -15.81 -17.81 23.22
C SER A 76 -15.33 -17.87 21.77
N THR A 77 -16.13 -17.33 20.84
CA THR A 77 -15.74 -17.29 19.43
C THR A 77 -14.37 -16.63 19.24
N SER A 78 -13.93 -15.79 20.19
CA SER A 78 -12.59 -15.17 20.25
C SER A 78 -11.47 -16.20 20.34
N ASP A 79 -11.51 -17.12 21.30
CA ASP A 79 -10.44 -18.10 21.53
C ASP A 79 -10.23 -19.01 20.30
N SER A 80 -11.32 -19.31 19.59
CA SER A 80 -11.26 -20.07 18.33
C SER A 80 -10.63 -19.29 17.17
N TYR A 81 -10.71 -17.95 17.15
CA TYR A 81 -10.09 -17.14 16.10
C TYR A 81 -8.60 -16.94 16.34
N GLU A 82 -8.17 -16.77 17.59
CA GLU A 82 -6.75 -16.63 17.93
C GLU A 82 -5.97 -17.90 17.57
N GLU A 83 -6.48 -19.07 17.93
CA GLU A 83 -5.86 -20.36 17.59
C GLU A 83 -5.80 -20.58 16.06
N LEU A 84 -6.80 -20.11 15.30
CA LEU A 84 -6.79 -20.16 13.84
C LEU A 84 -5.76 -19.21 13.22
N LEU A 85 -5.60 -18.00 13.78
CA LEU A 85 -4.63 -17.02 13.29
C LEU A 85 -3.19 -17.49 13.50
N GLU A 86 -2.89 -18.09 14.66
CA GLU A 86 -1.59 -18.69 14.94
C GLU A 86 -1.28 -19.86 13.99
N ASN A 87 -2.27 -20.72 13.75
CA ASN A 87 -2.16 -21.85 12.84
C ASN A 87 -2.07 -21.45 11.35
N LEU A 88 -2.62 -20.29 10.99
CA LEU A 88 -2.45 -19.72 9.66
C LEU A 88 -1.04 -19.15 9.48
N ASP A 89 -0.39 -18.59 10.51
CA ASP A 89 0.96 -18.02 10.34
C ASP A 89 2.01 -19.11 9.95
N THR A 90 1.75 -20.37 10.29
CA THR A 90 2.63 -21.52 10.04
C THR A 90 2.30 -22.34 8.78
N GLU A 91 1.02 -22.61 8.47
CA GLU A 91 0.60 -23.61 7.45
C GLU A 91 -0.44 -23.09 6.43
N ILE A 92 -0.15 -21.98 5.76
CA ILE A 92 -1.11 -21.28 4.89
C ILE A 92 -1.56 -22.11 3.69
N GLU A 93 -0.62 -22.76 3.01
CA GLU A 93 -0.90 -23.46 1.75
C GLU A 93 -1.93 -24.58 1.92
N LEU A 94 -1.90 -25.25 3.08
CA LEU A 94 -2.82 -26.34 3.42
C LEU A 94 -4.20 -25.83 3.88
N LYS A 95 -4.32 -24.55 4.24
CA LYS A 95 -5.51 -23.97 4.90
C LYS A 95 -6.17 -22.84 4.09
N PHE A 96 -5.72 -22.56 2.88
CA PHE A 96 -6.28 -21.45 2.08
C PHE A 96 -7.77 -21.64 1.75
N ASP A 97 -8.17 -22.86 1.40
CA ASP A 97 -9.59 -23.15 1.09
C ASP A 97 -10.46 -23.01 2.36
N PHE A 98 -9.94 -23.46 3.50
CA PHE A 98 -10.58 -23.25 4.79
C PHE A 98 -10.66 -21.76 5.18
N LEU A 99 -9.62 -20.97 4.89
CA LEU A 99 -9.62 -19.52 5.09
C LEU A 99 -10.74 -18.85 4.28
N GLN A 100 -10.90 -19.26 3.02
CA GLN A 100 -11.97 -18.79 2.15
C GLN A 100 -13.34 -19.11 2.75
N GLU A 101 -13.59 -20.37 3.11
CA GLU A 101 -14.85 -20.79 3.76
C GLU A 101 -15.15 -19.99 5.03
N LYS A 102 -14.14 -19.78 5.89
CA LYS A 102 -14.29 -19.03 7.13
C LYS A 102 -14.57 -17.56 6.91
N CYS A 103 -13.90 -16.92 5.95
CA CYS A 103 -14.18 -15.51 5.63
C CYS A 103 -15.59 -15.35 5.07
N LEU A 104 -16.04 -16.27 4.21
CA LEU A 104 -17.41 -16.25 3.68
C LEU A 104 -18.46 -16.43 4.78
N ALA A 105 -18.20 -17.31 5.76
CA ALA A 105 -19.10 -17.50 6.90
C ALA A 105 -19.06 -16.33 7.90
N TYR A 106 -17.90 -15.69 8.10
CA TYR A 106 -17.69 -14.61 9.06
C TYR A 106 -16.95 -13.44 8.40
N PRO A 107 -17.65 -12.52 7.72
CA PRO A 107 -17.02 -11.50 6.90
C PRO A 107 -16.15 -10.47 7.61
N ASP A 108 -16.22 -10.37 8.93
CA ASP A 108 -15.38 -9.47 9.73
C ASP A 108 -14.08 -10.14 10.18
N PHE A 109 -13.94 -11.45 9.97
CA PHE A 109 -12.67 -12.14 10.20
C PHE A 109 -11.57 -11.61 9.27
N ILE A 110 -11.93 -11.22 8.04
CA ILE A 110 -10.97 -10.80 7.02
C ILE A 110 -10.22 -9.50 7.38
N THR A 111 -10.80 -8.63 8.20
CA THR A 111 -10.14 -7.39 8.66
C THR A 111 -9.17 -7.65 9.81
N LYS A 112 -9.33 -8.76 10.55
CA LYS A 112 -8.40 -9.16 11.61
C LYS A 112 -7.11 -9.78 11.06
N LEU A 113 -7.17 -10.40 9.88
CA LEU A 113 -6.02 -11.03 9.23
C LEU A 113 -4.83 -10.06 9.08
N PRO A 114 -4.97 -8.87 8.46
CA PRO A 114 -3.84 -7.96 8.32
C PRO A 114 -3.42 -7.36 9.66
N GLU A 115 -4.21 -7.38 10.72
CA GLU A 115 -3.79 -6.88 12.04
C GLU A 115 -2.94 -7.90 12.81
N LYS A 116 -3.22 -9.18 12.63
CA LYS A 116 -2.69 -10.26 13.48
C LYS A 116 -1.62 -11.11 12.81
N LEU A 117 -1.64 -11.23 11.48
CA LEU A 117 -0.69 -12.07 10.76
C LEU A 117 0.64 -11.34 10.50
N SER A 118 1.71 -12.13 10.46
CA SER A 118 3.03 -11.66 10.05
C SER A 118 3.02 -11.21 8.59
N THR A 119 3.96 -10.33 8.20
CA THR A 119 4.13 -9.92 6.80
C THR A 119 4.39 -11.13 5.88
N SER A 120 5.12 -12.14 6.36
CA SER A 120 5.39 -13.36 5.61
C SER A 120 4.12 -14.17 5.34
N ALA A 121 3.24 -14.27 6.32
CA ALA A 121 1.96 -14.94 6.14
C ALA A 121 1.05 -14.19 5.17
N ILE A 122 0.97 -12.87 5.30
CA ILE A 122 0.20 -12.02 4.38
C ILE A 122 0.72 -12.19 2.94
N GLU A 123 2.03 -12.22 2.75
CA GLU A 123 2.63 -12.43 1.42
C GLU A 123 2.21 -13.76 0.81
N LYS A 124 2.23 -14.85 1.60
CA LYS A 124 1.79 -16.18 1.15
C LYS A 124 0.30 -16.20 0.81
N ILE A 125 -0.57 -15.59 1.63
CA ILE A 125 -2.01 -15.47 1.35
C ILE A 125 -2.23 -14.73 0.03
N CYS A 126 -1.61 -13.56 -0.13
CA CYS A 126 -1.74 -12.78 -1.36
C CYS A 126 -1.20 -13.51 -2.58
N LYS A 127 -0.08 -14.22 -2.44
CA LYS A 127 0.48 -15.04 -3.52
C LYS A 127 -0.51 -16.13 -3.96
N LEU A 128 -1.06 -16.90 -3.02
CA LEU A 128 -2.07 -17.92 -3.33
C LEU A 128 -3.32 -17.31 -3.97
N LEU A 129 -3.78 -16.16 -3.48
CA LEU A 129 -4.92 -15.43 -4.04
C LEU A 129 -4.69 -15.03 -5.49
N PHE A 130 -3.49 -14.56 -5.83
CA PHE A 130 -3.16 -14.08 -7.19
C PHE A 130 -2.80 -15.22 -8.15
N ASP A 131 -2.26 -16.33 -7.64
CA ASP A 131 -1.82 -17.48 -8.43
C ASP A 131 -2.97 -18.47 -8.71
N LYS A 132 -3.97 -18.59 -7.80
CA LYS A 132 -5.14 -19.46 -8.01
C LYS A 132 -6.13 -18.84 -9.00
N SER A 133 -6.57 -19.62 -9.98
CA SER A 133 -7.53 -19.21 -11.00
C SER A 133 -9.00 -19.37 -10.57
N ASP A 134 -9.26 -20.15 -9.53
CA ASP A 134 -10.58 -20.61 -9.06
C ASP A 134 -11.02 -20.00 -7.72
N VAL A 135 -10.44 -18.85 -7.35
CA VAL A 135 -10.82 -18.12 -6.14
C VAL A 135 -12.29 -17.68 -6.21
N ASP A 136 -13.03 -17.90 -5.13
CA ASP A 136 -14.43 -17.48 -5.06
C ASP A 136 -14.56 -15.96 -5.21
N LYS A 137 -15.50 -15.52 -6.05
CA LYS A 137 -15.68 -14.12 -6.38
C LYS A 137 -16.11 -13.27 -5.18
N GLN A 138 -16.96 -13.80 -4.30
CA GLN A 138 -17.39 -13.08 -3.10
C GLN A 138 -16.22 -12.91 -2.13
N PHE A 139 -15.43 -13.97 -1.96
CA PHE A 139 -14.22 -13.90 -1.15
C PHE A 139 -13.22 -12.89 -1.72
N LEU A 140 -12.99 -12.90 -3.04
CA LEU A 140 -12.12 -11.93 -3.71
C LEU A 140 -12.62 -10.49 -3.53
N ASP A 141 -13.92 -10.24 -3.74
CA ASP A 141 -14.51 -8.92 -3.53
C ASP A 141 -14.34 -8.47 -2.06
N MET A 142 -14.53 -9.36 -1.08
CA MET A 142 -14.28 -9.04 0.33
C MET A 142 -12.80 -8.75 0.61
N PHE A 143 -11.89 -9.52 0.03
CA PHE A 143 -10.45 -9.33 0.20
C PHE A 143 -10.04 -7.95 -0.30
N TYR A 144 -10.50 -7.55 -1.49
CA TYR A 144 -10.24 -6.22 -2.01
C TYR A 144 -10.90 -5.13 -1.15
N GLN A 145 -12.15 -5.29 -0.73
CA GLN A 145 -12.89 -4.21 -0.06
C GLN A 145 -12.55 -4.03 1.42
N LYS A 146 -12.12 -5.09 2.12
CA LYS A 146 -11.88 -5.07 3.56
C LYS A 146 -10.42 -5.32 3.94
N PHE A 147 -9.77 -6.32 3.34
CA PHE A 147 -8.40 -6.68 3.70
C PHE A 147 -7.40 -5.60 3.29
N PHE A 148 -7.42 -5.19 2.02
CA PHE A 148 -6.46 -4.22 1.49
C PHE A 148 -6.49 -2.87 2.21
N PRO A 149 -7.64 -2.19 2.39
CA PRO A 149 -7.69 -0.94 3.13
C PRO A 149 -7.09 -1.08 4.54
N THR A 150 -7.43 -2.15 5.26
CA THR A 150 -6.91 -2.42 6.61
C THR A 150 -5.40 -2.64 6.61
N LEU A 151 -4.87 -3.41 5.64
CA LEU A 151 -3.43 -3.60 5.47
C LEU A 151 -2.69 -2.29 5.23
N LEU A 152 -3.22 -1.42 4.35
CA LEU A 152 -2.58 -0.16 3.98
C LEU A 152 -2.61 0.90 5.10
N LYS A 153 -3.59 0.82 6.01
CA LYS A 153 -3.60 1.63 7.24
C LYS A 153 -2.49 1.21 8.20
N ARG A 154 -2.26 -0.11 8.32
CA ARG A 154 -1.23 -0.68 9.19
C ARG A 154 0.18 -0.44 8.66
N ASP A 155 0.39 -0.71 7.37
CA ASP A 155 1.71 -0.79 6.75
C ASP A 155 1.72 -0.10 5.38
N ASN A 156 2.55 0.94 5.25
CA ASN A 156 2.79 1.68 4.01
C ASN A 156 4.18 1.38 3.41
N SER A 157 4.78 0.23 3.76
CA SER A 157 6.07 -0.19 3.24
C SER A 157 6.03 -0.54 1.75
N TRP A 158 7.23 -0.76 1.19
CA TRP A 158 7.39 -1.24 -0.19
C TRP A 158 6.61 -2.53 -0.48
N PHE A 159 6.43 -3.38 0.54
CA PHE A 159 5.64 -4.60 0.45
C PHE A 159 4.18 -4.30 0.07
N SER A 160 3.55 -3.34 0.75
CA SER A 160 2.18 -2.92 0.47
C SER A 160 2.02 -2.33 -0.94
N LEU A 161 3.02 -1.61 -1.45
CA LEU A 161 3.03 -1.10 -2.82
C LEU A 161 3.16 -2.23 -3.86
N ASP A 162 4.06 -3.18 -3.63
CA ASP A 162 4.24 -4.35 -4.50
C ASP A 162 2.95 -5.19 -4.56
N LEU A 163 2.28 -5.37 -3.41
CA LEU A 163 0.98 -6.04 -3.35
C LEU A 163 -0.10 -5.32 -4.17
N LEU A 164 -0.16 -3.98 -4.11
CA LEU A 164 -1.12 -3.23 -4.92
C LEU A 164 -0.87 -3.41 -6.41
N VAL A 165 0.40 -3.45 -6.85
CA VAL A 165 0.73 -3.71 -8.26
C VAL A 165 0.32 -5.13 -8.65
N LYS A 166 0.66 -6.13 -7.85
CA LYS A 166 0.26 -7.53 -8.12
C LYS A 166 -1.26 -7.68 -8.16
N ALA A 167 -1.98 -7.04 -7.25
CA ALA A 167 -3.43 -7.04 -7.20
C ALA A 167 -4.08 -6.39 -8.44
N GLU A 168 -3.47 -5.33 -8.96
CA GLU A 168 -3.92 -4.62 -10.16
C GLU A 168 -3.70 -5.43 -11.45
N ILE A 169 -2.64 -6.25 -11.46
CA ILE A 169 -2.31 -7.15 -12.57
C ILE A 169 -3.19 -8.41 -12.55
N ALA A 170 -3.30 -9.07 -11.39
CA ALA A 170 -4.03 -10.33 -11.25
C ALA A 170 -5.55 -10.16 -11.42
N HIS A 171 -6.13 -9.13 -10.79
CA HIS A 171 -7.58 -8.91 -10.80
C HIS A 171 -7.94 -7.43 -11.07
N PRO A 172 -7.71 -6.93 -12.30
CA PRO A 172 -7.90 -5.51 -12.63
C PRO A 172 -9.33 -5.01 -12.41
N VAL A 173 -10.34 -5.87 -12.56
CA VAL A 173 -11.75 -5.52 -12.34
C VAL A 173 -12.03 -5.30 -10.85
N ALA A 174 -11.55 -6.20 -9.98
CA ALA A 174 -11.68 -6.06 -8.53
C ALA A 174 -10.88 -4.84 -8.02
N PHE A 175 -9.65 -4.68 -8.53
CA PHE A 175 -8.81 -3.52 -8.23
C PHE A 175 -9.47 -2.19 -8.64
N GLY A 176 -10.19 -2.17 -9.76
CA GLY A 176 -10.94 -0.99 -10.21
C GLY A 176 -12.02 -0.53 -9.23
N LYS A 177 -12.51 -1.41 -8.35
CA LYS A 177 -13.44 -1.08 -7.24
C LYS A 177 -12.69 -0.63 -5.98
N LEU A 178 -11.48 -1.16 -5.76
CA LEU A 178 -10.63 -0.83 -4.61
C LEU A 178 -10.17 0.63 -4.65
N LEU A 179 -9.69 1.12 -5.80
CA LEU A 179 -9.11 2.47 -5.87
C LEU A 179 -10.04 3.59 -5.36
N PRO A 180 -11.33 3.67 -5.76
CA PRO A 180 -12.26 4.63 -5.17
C PRO A 180 -12.41 4.50 -3.66
N MET A 181 -12.36 3.29 -3.10
CA MET A 181 -12.41 3.08 -1.65
C MET A 181 -11.17 3.63 -0.97
N LEU A 182 -9.99 3.38 -1.53
CA LEU A 182 -8.72 3.90 -1.00
C LEU A 182 -8.67 5.44 -1.04
N LEU A 183 -9.23 6.05 -2.09
CA LEU A 183 -9.30 7.51 -2.19
C LEU A 183 -10.25 8.13 -1.16
N LYS A 184 -11.29 7.40 -0.73
CA LYS A 184 -12.28 7.86 0.26
C LYS A 184 -11.84 7.64 1.70
N ASP A 185 -10.86 6.79 1.92
CA ASP A 185 -10.38 6.45 3.26
C ASP A 185 -9.21 7.35 3.68
N ILE A 186 -9.52 8.41 4.42
CA ILE A 186 -8.54 9.41 4.86
C ILE A 186 -7.50 8.86 5.85
N GLU A 187 -7.76 7.70 6.48
CA GLU A 187 -6.81 7.05 7.39
C GLU A 187 -5.66 6.43 6.60
N ILE A 188 -5.85 6.13 5.31
CA ILE A 188 -4.79 5.62 4.45
C ILE A 188 -3.86 6.77 4.07
N PRO A 189 -2.55 6.68 4.36
CA PRO A 189 -1.62 7.76 4.04
C PRO A 189 -1.60 8.07 2.54
N ASN A 190 -1.82 9.33 2.17
CA ASN A 190 -1.87 9.76 0.76
C ASN A 190 -0.60 9.37 -0.05
N LYS A 191 0.54 9.28 0.64
CA LYS A 191 1.83 8.85 0.09
C LYS A 191 1.77 7.45 -0.53
N VAL A 192 0.96 6.54 0.00
CA VAL A 192 0.79 5.18 -0.55
C VAL A 192 0.27 5.25 -1.99
N LEU A 193 -0.83 5.97 -2.21
CA LEU A 193 -1.42 6.11 -3.54
C LEU A 193 -0.53 6.92 -4.48
N GLN A 194 0.21 7.89 -3.95
CA GLN A 194 1.18 8.66 -4.71
C GLN A 194 2.34 7.77 -5.21
N GLU A 195 2.95 6.98 -4.34
CA GLU A 195 4.04 6.07 -4.69
C GLU A 195 3.55 4.96 -5.62
N PHE A 196 2.37 4.40 -5.35
CA PHE A 196 1.71 3.46 -6.25
C PHE A 196 1.50 4.05 -7.64
N TYR A 197 1.03 5.30 -7.76
CA TYR A 197 0.88 5.94 -9.07
C TYR A 197 2.22 6.07 -9.82
N GLN A 198 3.32 6.34 -9.13
CA GLN A 198 4.63 6.53 -9.77
C GLN A 198 5.13 5.26 -10.47
N ILE A 199 4.91 4.10 -9.85
CA ILE A 199 5.36 2.79 -10.35
C ILE A 199 4.48 2.21 -11.47
N LEU A 200 3.27 2.76 -11.68
CA LEU A 200 2.40 2.34 -12.79
C LEU A 200 3.01 2.67 -14.17
N ASN A 201 2.76 1.80 -15.14
CA ASN A 201 3.04 2.09 -16.55
C ASN A 201 2.06 3.14 -17.11
N GLU A 202 2.37 3.71 -18.27
CA GLU A 202 1.57 4.81 -18.86
C GLU A 202 0.10 4.46 -19.10
N GLY A 203 -0.17 3.23 -19.58
CA GLY A 203 -1.54 2.76 -19.79
C GLY A 203 -2.35 2.69 -18.50
N LYS A 204 -1.76 2.19 -17.42
CA LYS A 204 -2.40 2.13 -16.10
C LYS A 204 -2.52 3.50 -15.44
N LYS A 205 -1.57 4.42 -15.67
CA LYS A 205 -1.65 5.81 -15.21
C LYS A 205 -2.88 6.54 -15.78
N ALA A 206 -3.24 6.28 -17.03
CA ALA A 206 -4.44 6.84 -17.64
C ALA A 206 -5.73 6.31 -16.97
N ILE A 207 -5.77 5.00 -16.68
CA ILE A 207 -6.90 4.36 -15.98
C ILE A 207 -7.03 4.90 -14.55
N PHE A 208 -5.91 5.04 -13.85
CA PHE A 208 -5.86 5.61 -12.50
C PHE A 208 -6.42 7.03 -12.47
N MET A 209 -6.00 7.88 -13.40
CA MET A 209 -6.50 9.25 -13.50
C MET A 209 -8.00 9.28 -13.82
N LYS A 210 -8.45 8.43 -14.75
CA LYS A 210 -9.88 8.28 -15.07
C LYS A 210 -10.69 7.92 -13.83
N LYS A 211 -10.19 7.01 -12.99
CA LYS A 211 -10.85 6.63 -11.74
C LYS A 211 -10.89 7.74 -10.70
N ILE A 212 -9.82 8.53 -10.57
CA ILE A 212 -9.84 9.72 -9.70
C ILE A 212 -11.00 10.64 -10.09
N VAL A 213 -11.11 10.99 -11.37
CA VAL A 213 -12.12 11.96 -11.82
C VAL A 213 -13.56 11.42 -11.80
N GLU A 214 -13.72 10.10 -11.88
CA GLU A 214 -15.01 9.41 -11.72
C GLU A 214 -15.43 9.24 -10.25
N THR A 215 -14.50 9.38 -9.31
CA THR A 215 -14.79 9.21 -7.88
C THR A 215 -15.35 10.50 -7.29
N ASP A 216 -16.58 10.46 -6.80
CA ASP A 216 -17.15 11.57 -6.02
C ASP A 216 -16.55 11.57 -4.62
N LEU A 217 -15.57 12.46 -4.43
CA LEU A 217 -14.86 12.67 -3.17
C LEU A 217 -15.56 13.74 -2.34
N THR A 218 -15.53 13.65 -1.02
CA THR A 218 -15.86 14.78 -0.15
C THR A 218 -14.75 15.84 -0.19
N ALA A 219 -14.99 17.01 0.42
CA ALA A 219 -13.99 18.07 0.45
C ALA A 219 -12.73 17.67 1.24
N GLU A 220 -12.90 16.87 2.30
CA GLU A 220 -11.81 16.35 3.13
C GLU A 220 -11.00 15.27 2.40
N GLU A 221 -11.68 14.33 1.75
CA GLU A 221 -11.05 13.30 0.93
C GLU A 221 -10.26 13.91 -0.24
N PHE A 222 -10.83 14.94 -0.89
CA PHE A 222 -10.13 15.65 -1.96
C PHE A 222 -8.88 16.35 -1.44
N GLU A 223 -8.98 17.09 -0.33
CA GLU A 223 -7.87 17.78 0.32
C GLU A 223 -6.74 16.81 0.70
N HIS A 224 -7.08 15.70 1.34
CA HIS A 224 -6.14 14.63 1.71
C HIS A 224 -5.35 14.08 0.50
N ASN A 225 -6.05 13.89 -0.62
CA ASN A 225 -5.48 13.30 -1.84
C ASN A 225 -4.87 14.31 -2.82
N LEU A 226 -4.82 15.60 -2.49
CA LEU A 226 -4.37 16.66 -3.41
C LEU A 226 -3.00 16.39 -4.05
N PHE A 227 -2.06 15.84 -3.29
CA PHE A 227 -0.73 15.54 -3.82
C PHE A 227 -0.76 14.43 -4.88
N THR A 228 -1.52 13.37 -4.63
CA THR A 228 -1.74 12.26 -5.56
C THR A 228 -2.48 12.74 -6.80
N ILE A 229 -3.55 13.52 -6.63
CA ILE A 229 -4.35 14.09 -7.74
C ILE A 229 -3.48 15.01 -8.60
N HIS A 230 -2.71 15.91 -7.98
CA HIS A 230 -1.79 16.80 -8.70
C HIS A 230 -0.76 16.02 -9.51
N THR A 231 -0.13 15.02 -8.89
CA THR A 231 0.86 14.16 -9.52
C THR A 231 0.26 13.41 -10.71
N ALA A 232 -0.93 12.83 -10.53
CA ALA A 232 -1.63 12.11 -11.58
C ALA A 232 -2.02 13.01 -12.74
N TYR A 233 -2.57 14.18 -12.45
CA TYR A 233 -2.95 15.15 -13.46
C TYR A 233 -1.75 15.65 -14.26
N LYS A 234 -0.62 15.93 -13.61
CA LYS A 234 0.61 16.39 -14.28
C LYS A 234 1.10 15.38 -15.33
N ASN A 235 0.98 14.08 -15.03
CA ASN A 235 1.57 13.02 -15.83
C ASN A 235 0.57 12.29 -16.76
N CYS A 236 -0.72 12.62 -16.70
CA CYS A 236 -1.71 12.01 -17.58
C CYS A 236 -1.78 12.72 -18.95
N ILE A 237 -2.36 12.04 -19.95
CA ILE A 237 -2.82 12.69 -21.18
C ILE A 237 -4.06 13.51 -20.83
N LYS A 238 -4.06 14.79 -21.19
CA LYS A 238 -5.17 15.72 -20.91
C LYS A 238 -6.11 15.75 -22.11
N ASN A 239 -7.26 15.11 -21.96
CA ASN A 239 -8.38 15.26 -22.89
C ASN A 239 -9.44 16.22 -22.30
N MET A 240 -10.40 16.63 -23.11
CA MET A 240 -11.47 17.55 -22.69
C MET A 240 -12.26 17.05 -21.47
N GLN A 241 -12.48 15.74 -21.34
CA GLN A 241 -13.23 15.16 -20.23
C GLN A 241 -12.45 15.26 -18.91
N THR A 242 -11.16 14.90 -18.92
CA THR A 242 -10.27 15.05 -17.76
C THR A 242 -10.18 16.51 -17.34
N GLN A 243 -10.04 17.42 -18.31
CA GLN A 243 -10.01 18.86 -18.07
C GLN A 243 -11.28 19.34 -17.36
N LYS A 244 -12.45 19.06 -17.94
CA LYS A 244 -13.73 19.49 -17.37
C LYS A 244 -13.94 18.95 -15.95
N SER A 245 -13.52 17.70 -15.71
CA SER A 245 -13.67 17.07 -14.40
C SER A 245 -12.75 17.71 -13.35
N ILE A 246 -11.49 17.96 -13.69
CA ILE A 246 -10.56 18.67 -12.79
C ILE A 246 -11.02 20.11 -12.54
N GLN A 247 -11.53 20.80 -13.56
CA GLN A 247 -12.12 22.13 -13.39
C GLN A 247 -13.25 22.10 -12.36
N ASN A 248 -14.17 21.14 -12.46
CA ASN A 248 -15.28 21.01 -11.52
C ASN A 248 -14.79 20.76 -10.09
N LEU A 249 -13.78 19.91 -9.89
CA LEU A 249 -13.19 19.65 -8.56
C LEU A 249 -12.52 20.91 -7.98
N LEU A 250 -11.75 21.64 -8.81
CA LEU A 250 -11.11 22.88 -8.40
C LEU A 250 -12.15 23.92 -7.95
N VAL A 251 -13.22 24.12 -8.73
CA VAL A 251 -14.29 25.05 -8.36
C VAL A 251 -15.00 24.60 -7.08
N LYS A 252 -15.42 23.32 -7.02
CA LYS A 252 -16.19 22.73 -5.91
C LYS A 252 -15.47 22.86 -4.56
N TYR A 253 -14.15 22.70 -4.53
CA TYR A 253 -13.36 22.66 -3.28
C TYR A 253 -12.47 23.89 -3.05
N SER A 254 -12.63 24.94 -3.85
CA SER A 254 -11.81 26.15 -3.81
C SER A 254 -11.73 26.82 -2.43
N GLU A 255 -12.84 26.85 -1.68
CA GLU A 255 -12.90 27.50 -0.38
C GLU A 255 -12.10 26.74 0.68
N ARG A 256 -12.34 25.44 0.82
CA ARG A 256 -11.66 24.57 1.79
C ARG A 256 -10.16 24.49 1.50
N CYS A 257 -9.80 24.27 0.25
CA CYS A 257 -8.40 24.07 -0.15
C CYS A 257 -7.64 25.39 -0.42
N SER A 258 -8.22 26.55 -0.08
CA SER A 258 -7.65 27.87 -0.38
C SER A 258 -6.25 28.11 0.19
N SER A 259 -5.89 27.43 1.28
CA SER A 259 -4.57 27.52 1.92
C SER A 259 -3.62 26.37 1.59
N ASP A 260 -4.07 25.37 0.81
CA ASP A 260 -3.26 24.19 0.50
C ASP A 260 -2.29 24.44 -0.66
N LYS A 261 -1.01 24.12 -0.47
CA LYS A 261 0.03 24.34 -1.49
C LYS A 261 -0.14 23.44 -2.73
N ASN A 262 -0.56 22.20 -2.55
CA ASN A 262 -0.77 21.25 -3.64
C ASN A 262 -2.04 21.59 -4.44
N TYR A 263 -3.07 22.13 -3.80
CA TYR A 263 -4.20 22.75 -4.51
C TYR A 263 -3.72 23.89 -5.42
N GLY A 264 -2.89 24.80 -4.90
CA GLY A 264 -2.29 25.87 -5.70
C GLY A 264 -1.46 25.36 -6.90
N LYS A 265 -0.69 24.27 -6.71
CA LYS A 265 0.06 23.61 -7.79
C LYS A 265 -0.86 22.98 -8.84
N LEU A 266 -1.92 22.30 -8.41
CA LEU A 266 -2.92 21.70 -9.30
C LEU A 266 -3.63 22.78 -10.11
N LEU A 267 -4.08 23.84 -9.46
CA LEU A 267 -4.72 25.00 -10.10
C LEU A 267 -3.81 25.64 -11.15
N LEU A 268 -2.54 25.88 -10.81
CA LEU A 268 -1.58 26.43 -11.77
C LEU A 268 -1.34 25.48 -12.96
N SER A 269 -1.16 24.19 -12.68
CA SER A 269 -0.93 23.17 -13.72
C SER A 269 -2.16 23.06 -14.64
N PHE A 270 -3.36 23.19 -14.09
CA PHE A 270 -4.61 23.23 -14.85
C PHE A 270 -4.65 24.45 -15.78
N LEU A 271 -4.41 25.66 -15.24
CA LEU A 271 -4.44 26.90 -16.02
C LEU A 271 -3.40 26.90 -17.15
N GLN A 272 -2.20 26.39 -16.90
CA GLN A 272 -1.15 26.26 -17.93
C GLN A 272 -1.59 25.37 -19.10
N GLU A 273 -2.29 24.28 -18.82
CA GLU A 273 -2.82 23.40 -19.86
C GLU A 273 -3.98 24.07 -20.62
N GLN A 274 -4.89 24.76 -19.92
CA GLN A 274 -5.99 25.50 -20.56
C GLN A 274 -5.51 26.62 -21.47
N LYS A 275 -4.41 27.29 -21.11
CA LYS A 275 -3.75 28.29 -21.96
C LYS A 275 -3.37 27.76 -23.34
N ASN A 276 -3.11 26.45 -23.45
CA ASN A 276 -2.80 25.80 -24.72
C ASN A 276 -4.06 25.34 -25.48
N MET A 277 -5.19 25.15 -24.79
CA MET A 277 -6.43 24.58 -25.34
C MET A 277 -7.47 25.60 -25.82
N VAL A 278 -7.36 26.88 -25.44
CA VAL A 278 -8.26 27.99 -25.85
C VAL A 278 -9.75 27.69 -25.57
N THR A 279 -10.08 27.42 -24.30
CA THR A 279 -11.46 27.16 -23.85
C THR A 279 -12.14 28.40 -23.24
N LYS A 280 -13.45 28.54 -23.45
CA LYS A 280 -14.23 29.74 -23.06
C LYS A 280 -14.79 29.71 -21.62
N ASP A 281 -14.71 28.58 -20.92
CA ASP A 281 -15.35 28.41 -19.59
C ASP A 281 -14.43 28.79 -18.40
N ILE A 282 -13.40 29.59 -18.63
CA ILE A 282 -12.35 29.86 -17.63
C ILE A 282 -12.82 30.75 -16.46
N GLU A 283 -13.83 31.60 -16.69
CA GLU A 283 -14.36 32.57 -15.71
C GLU A 283 -14.88 31.90 -14.43
N LYS A 284 -15.27 30.62 -14.51
CA LYS A 284 -15.67 29.81 -13.34
C LYS A 284 -14.54 29.65 -12.31
N LEU A 285 -13.28 29.86 -12.71
CA LEU A 285 -12.11 29.75 -11.84
C LEU A 285 -11.67 31.07 -11.22
N ASP A 286 -12.24 32.21 -11.61
CA ASP A 286 -11.87 33.53 -11.06
C ASP A 286 -11.98 33.52 -9.54
N LYS A 287 -13.14 33.09 -9.02
CA LYS A 287 -13.38 32.94 -7.58
C LYS A 287 -12.37 31.99 -6.93
N ALA A 288 -12.05 30.87 -7.57
CA ALA A 288 -11.12 29.89 -7.03
C ALA A 288 -9.68 30.42 -6.93
N VAL A 289 -9.24 31.20 -7.92
CA VAL A 289 -7.92 31.85 -7.93
C VAL A 289 -7.87 32.99 -6.91
N ASP A 290 -8.91 33.84 -6.85
CA ASP A 290 -8.97 34.98 -5.94
C ASP A 290 -8.99 34.56 -4.47
N MET A 291 -9.71 33.48 -4.15
CA MET A 291 -9.78 32.95 -2.80
C MET A 291 -8.48 32.28 -2.34
N HIS A 292 -7.60 31.88 -3.26
CA HIS A 292 -6.37 31.17 -2.92
C HIS A 292 -5.39 32.05 -2.14
N LYS A 293 -4.76 31.50 -1.10
CA LYS A 293 -3.99 32.27 -0.09
C LYS A 293 -2.50 31.96 -0.09
N THR A 294 -2.04 31.00 -0.90
CA THR A 294 -0.63 30.59 -0.93
C THR A 294 0.18 31.36 -1.98
N PRO A 295 1.53 31.21 -2.01
CA PRO A 295 2.38 31.83 -3.03
C PRO A 295 1.99 31.51 -4.49
N PHE A 296 1.18 30.49 -4.72
CA PHE A 296 0.66 30.14 -6.06
C PHE A 296 -0.43 31.09 -6.57
N LYS A 297 -1.00 31.97 -5.72
CA LYS A 297 -2.05 32.92 -6.12
C LYS A 297 -1.61 33.81 -7.29
N LYS A 298 -0.48 34.50 -7.14
CA LYS A 298 0.03 35.45 -8.15
C LYS A 298 0.35 34.76 -9.48
N PRO A 299 1.07 33.62 -9.52
CA PRO A 299 1.22 32.82 -10.74
C PRO A 299 -0.11 32.43 -11.39
N CYS A 300 -1.09 31.95 -10.62
CA CYS A 300 -2.40 31.57 -11.16
C CYS A 300 -3.13 32.77 -11.78
N LEU A 301 -3.16 33.91 -11.08
CA LEU A 301 -3.76 35.15 -11.58
C LEU A 301 -3.14 35.62 -12.90
N ASN A 302 -1.82 35.57 -13.01
CA ASN A 302 -1.13 35.99 -14.23
C ASN A 302 -1.53 35.11 -15.42
N VAL A 303 -1.48 33.78 -15.26
CA VAL A 303 -1.86 32.84 -16.33
C VAL A 303 -3.34 33.00 -16.71
N LEU A 304 -4.22 33.16 -15.73
CA LEU A 304 -5.65 33.36 -15.96
C LEU A 304 -5.93 34.63 -16.79
N LYS A 305 -5.28 35.75 -16.47
CA LYS A 305 -5.39 37.00 -17.25
C LYS A 305 -4.95 36.81 -18.70
N GLU A 306 -3.81 36.12 -18.92
CA GLU A 306 -3.32 35.83 -20.26
C GLU A 306 -4.30 34.97 -21.07
N ILE A 307 -4.99 34.01 -20.44
CA ILE A 307 -6.04 33.21 -21.10
C ILE A 307 -7.21 34.10 -21.51
N ILE A 308 -7.71 34.92 -20.58
CA ILE A 308 -8.85 35.82 -20.82
C ILE A 308 -8.54 36.80 -21.96
N GLU A 309 -7.34 37.39 -21.97
CA GLU A 309 -6.90 38.29 -23.05
C GLU A 309 -6.83 37.58 -24.41
N LYS A 310 -6.27 36.36 -24.45
CA LYS A 310 -6.24 35.56 -25.69
C LYS A 310 -7.63 35.23 -26.20
N CYS A 311 -8.57 34.88 -25.32
CA CYS A 311 -9.94 34.58 -25.69
C CYS A 311 -10.69 35.82 -26.22
N LYS A 312 -10.38 37.01 -25.69
CA LYS A 312 -10.93 38.28 -26.21
C LYS A 312 -10.41 38.62 -27.60
N ASN A 313 -9.14 38.34 -27.88
CA ASN A 313 -8.51 38.63 -29.17
C ASN A 313 -8.78 37.57 -30.27
N SER A 314 -9.44 36.46 -29.92
CA SER A 314 -9.76 35.35 -30.84
C SER A 314 -11.23 35.31 -31.30
N ASN A 315 -12.05 36.26 -30.85
CA ASN A 315 -13.41 36.51 -31.37
C ASN A 315 -13.41 37.81 -32.18
#